data_AF-A0A2M4BNX0-F1
#
_entry.id   AF-A0A2M4BNX0-F1
#
_cell.length_a   1.000
_cell.length_b   1.000
_cell.length_c   1.000
_cell.angle_alpha   90.00
_cell.angle_beta   90.00
_cell.angle_gamma   90.00
#
_symmetry.space_group_name_H-M   'P 1'
#
loop_
_entity.id
_entity.type
_entity.pdbx_description
1 polymer ?
#
loop_
_entity_poly.entity_id
_entity_poly.type
_entity_poly.pdbx_seq_one_letter_code
_entity_poly.pdbx_strand_id
1 'polypeptide(L)'
;SLRSIENKENCAPRDGPRAFELGPSPTASFVMGETRSLLLQQFPSLAQASMSAEEMRLLQKLSSEHGQLKESLQRANVAMRKNFASIQQLQDETKTRRCQLESRIDEQQQQIEQQEAEIGRLKEALVAAETVATEREKEKEAIRAELQTELEEIRRVREMEQREAQQEVDELRKVASERQAIIQNLATKIENLELQIKGFVVVNTNQPEPGDGNAKFVPIETHQQQVKALERRMSVEVAKNLEFEDMRKLYVDEITCLKANVQAAEKVYTASRVDMQKLYDELKERDTTIEKLRADVQAATDQIIVLGAQSEIYQKDFEAERTAREELASEKSRILAEFEVLQRQNAELTAQRNAQEQAQTAETAARMVQLATEAANPAPRGEPSPPVEKETEPLSLLRCPLCLKGFRDFGTLQNHASDCMGTE
;
A
#
# COMPACT_ATOMS: atom_id res chain seq x y z
N SER A 1 2.99 17.41 3.61
CA SER A 1 3.69 18.71 3.47
C SER A 1 4.86 18.50 2.52
N LEU A 2 4.63 18.71 1.23
CA LEU A 2 5.62 18.55 0.16
C LEU A 2 5.91 19.94 -0.39
N ARG A 3 7.18 20.37 -0.35
CA ARG A 3 7.62 21.60 -1.02
C ARG A 3 8.48 21.23 -2.23
N SER A 4 7.93 21.57 -3.39
CA SER A 4 8.60 21.74 -4.68
C SER A 4 9.90 22.51 -4.55
N ILE A 5 10.92 22.09 -5.30
CA ILE A 5 12.04 22.94 -5.67
C ILE A 5 11.91 23.17 -7.18
N GLU A 6 11.29 24.31 -7.50
CA GLU A 6 11.24 24.88 -8.84
C GLU A 6 12.58 25.55 -9.17
N ASN A 7 13.06 25.29 -10.38
CA ASN A 7 14.11 26.04 -11.06
C ASN A 7 13.63 27.46 -11.37
N LYS A 8 14.45 28.48 -11.04
CA LYS A 8 14.34 29.84 -11.59
C LYS A 8 15.73 30.43 -11.90
N GLU A 9 15.98 30.50 -13.20
CA GLU A 9 16.49 31.63 -13.99
C GLU A 9 17.34 32.73 -13.31
N ASN A 10 18.49 33.03 -13.94
CA ASN A 10 18.90 34.38 -14.38
C ASN A 10 20.08 34.24 -15.35
N CYS A 11 19.88 34.45 -16.66
CA CYS A 11 19.86 35.74 -17.38
C CYS A 11 21.20 36.50 -17.34
N ALA A 12 21.75 36.69 -18.55
CA ALA A 12 23.04 37.26 -18.89
C ALA A 12 23.17 38.77 -18.57
N PRO A 13 24.33 39.39 -18.90
CA PRO A 13 24.34 40.04 -20.20
C PRO A 13 25.59 39.79 -21.05
N ARG A 14 25.29 39.83 -22.35
CA ARG A 14 26.13 39.80 -23.53
C ARG A 14 26.42 41.25 -23.90
N ASP A 15 27.70 41.63 -23.96
CA ASP A 15 28.11 42.85 -24.66
C ASP A 15 28.95 42.47 -25.88
N GLY A 16 28.46 42.91 -27.05
CA GLY A 16 29.08 42.77 -28.35
C GLY A 16 30.04 43.92 -28.71
N PRO A 17 30.60 43.89 -29.93
CA PRO A 17 31.95 44.37 -30.23
C PRO A 17 32.00 45.84 -30.69
N ARG A 18 33.17 46.48 -30.52
CA ARG A 18 33.53 47.72 -31.23
C ARG A 18 34.66 47.45 -32.20
N ALA A 19 34.38 47.72 -33.48
CA ALA A 19 35.37 47.87 -34.54
C ALA A 19 36.11 49.20 -34.41
N PHE A 20 37.39 49.21 -34.74
CA PHE A 20 38.14 50.38 -35.20
C PHE A 20 39.02 49.95 -36.36
N GLU A 21 38.84 50.63 -37.49
CA GLU A 21 39.62 50.46 -38.71
C GLU A 21 40.74 51.51 -38.81
N LEU A 22 41.75 51.16 -39.63
CA LEU A 22 42.72 51.98 -40.39
C LEU A 22 44.05 52.40 -39.72
N GLY A 23 45.15 51.89 -40.29
CA GLY A 23 46.48 52.50 -40.27
C GLY A 23 47.63 51.52 -40.52
N PRO A 24 48.46 51.69 -41.58
CA PRO A 24 49.62 50.83 -41.84
C PRO A 24 50.88 51.28 -41.08
N SER A 25 51.82 50.35 -40.86
CA SER A 25 53.21 50.49 -40.34
C SER A 25 53.40 50.40 -38.82
N PRO A 26 54.61 50.14 -38.26
CA PRO A 26 55.82 49.45 -38.73
C PRO A 26 56.25 48.40 -37.67
N THR A 27 55.57 47.26 -37.57
CA THR A 27 55.67 46.38 -36.38
C THR A 27 56.90 45.47 -36.32
N ALA A 28 57.72 45.36 -37.36
CA ALA A 28 58.87 44.45 -37.34
C ALA A 28 60.06 44.93 -36.48
N SER A 29 60.30 46.25 -36.38
CA SER A 29 61.46 46.82 -35.67
C SER A 29 61.17 47.23 -34.22
N PHE A 30 59.92 47.62 -33.91
CA PHE A 30 59.49 47.94 -32.54
C PHE A 30 59.38 46.68 -31.68
N VAL A 31 58.83 45.59 -32.26
CA VAL A 31 58.72 44.30 -31.59
C VAL A 31 60.10 43.77 -31.16
N MET A 32 61.16 43.93 -31.97
CA MET A 32 62.49 43.45 -31.59
C MET A 32 63.15 44.22 -30.43
N GLY A 33 62.79 45.50 -30.24
CA GLY A 33 63.29 46.32 -29.12
C GLY A 33 62.62 45.97 -27.79
N GLU A 34 61.30 45.75 -27.80
CA GLU A 34 60.54 45.32 -26.63
C GLU A 34 60.88 43.89 -26.21
N THR A 35 61.10 43.00 -27.17
CA THR A 35 61.45 41.60 -26.90
C THR A 35 62.84 41.46 -26.31
N ARG A 36 63.79 42.28 -26.75
CA ARG A 36 65.10 42.42 -26.12
C ARG A 36 64.96 42.93 -24.68
N SER A 37 64.13 43.94 -24.45
CA SER A 37 63.92 44.55 -23.12
C SER A 37 63.29 43.57 -22.11
N LEU A 38 62.28 42.81 -22.50
CA LEU A 38 61.58 41.86 -21.62
C LEU A 38 62.46 40.67 -21.22
N LEU A 39 63.25 40.13 -22.16
CA LEU A 39 64.21 39.06 -21.89
C LEU A 39 65.37 39.52 -21.00
N LEU A 40 65.86 40.75 -21.21
CA LEU A 40 66.91 41.36 -20.39
C LEU A 40 66.47 41.64 -18.96
N GLN A 41 65.19 41.95 -18.76
CA GLN A 41 64.60 42.13 -17.44
C GLN A 41 64.44 40.80 -16.71
N GLN A 42 64.12 39.73 -17.43
CA GLN A 42 63.93 38.39 -16.86
C GLN A 42 65.27 37.66 -16.64
N PHE A 43 66.31 37.97 -17.43
CA PHE A 43 67.65 37.39 -17.35
C PHE A 43 68.74 38.47 -17.55
N PRO A 44 69.10 39.21 -16.48
CA PRO A 44 70.06 40.32 -16.54
C PRO A 44 71.47 39.91 -17.02
N SER A 45 71.82 38.63 -16.86
CA SER A 45 73.09 38.04 -17.29
C SER A 45 73.28 37.98 -18.82
N LEU A 46 72.22 38.14 -19.61
CA LEU A 46 72.28 38.13 -21.07
C LEU A 46 72.64 39.49 -21.69
N ALA A 47 72.78 40.55 -20.88
CA ALA A 47 73.06 41.92 -21.34
C ALA A 47 74.39 42.09 -22.07
N GLN A 48 75.35 41.20 -21.82
CA GLN A 48 76.71 41.28 -22.34
C GLN A 48 76.99 40.28 -23.47
N ALA A 49 76.04 39.41 -23.82
CA ALA A 49 76.21 38.39 -24.86
C ALA A 49 75.78 38.93 -26.25
N SER A 50 76.65 38.80 -27.26
CA SER A 50 76.29 39.10 -28.66
C SER A 50 75.51 37.93 -29.27
N MET A 51 74.21 37.86 -28.99
CA MET A 51 73.30 36.87 -29.57
C MET A 51 72.71 37.39 -30.89
N SER A 52 72.54 36.50 -31.88
CA SER A 52 71.86 36.83 -33.13
C SER A 52 70.36 37.05 -32.92
N ALA A 53 69.70 37.76 -33.85
CA ALA A 53 68.27 38.06 -33.74
C ALA A 53 67.38 36.81 -33.77
N GLU A 54 67.82 35.75 -34.45
CA GLU A 54 67.12 34.46 -34.49
C GLU A 54 67.19 33.74 -33.14
N GLU A 55 68.36 33.72 -32.50
CA GLU A 55 68.55 33.14 -31.16
C GLU A 55 67.72 33.87 -30.10
N MET A 56 67.59 35.20 -30.21
CA MET A 56 66.76 36.00 -29.31
C MET A 56 65.25 35.69 -29.46
N ARG A 57 64.79 35.52 -30.70
CA ARG A 57 63.41 35.10 -30.99
C ARG A 57 63.12 33.70 -30.47
N LEU A 58 64.07 32.77 -30.63
CA LEU A 58 63.95 31.41 -30.12
C LEU A 58 63.90 31.39 -28.59
N LEU A 59 64.76 32.17 -27.92
CA LEU A 59 64.76 32.27 -26.46
C LEU A 59 63.45 32.87 -25.91
N GLN A 60 62.90 33.86 -26.61
CA GLN A 60 61.60 34.42 -26.26
C GLN A 60 60.47 33.39 -26.41
N LYS A 61 60.47 32.65 -27.53
CA LYS A 61 59.51 31.57 -27.76
C LYS A 61 59.59 30.53 -26.64
N LEU A 62 60.80 30.08 -26.30
CA LEU A 62 61.04 29.15 -25.19
C LEU A 62 60.58 29.72 -23.83
N SER A 63 60.82 31.00 -23.55
CA SER A 63 60.34 31.65 -22.31
C SER A 63 58.81 31.70 -22.25
N SER A 64 58.16 32.04 -23.38
CA SER A 64 56.70 32.06 -23.47
C SER A 64 56.08 30.67 -23.33
N GLU A 65 56.68 29.65 -23.95
CA GLU A 65 56.25 28.25 -23.84
C GLU A 65 56.46 27.73 -22.42
N HIS A 66 57.58 28.09 -21.76
CA HIS A 66 57.82 27.74 -20.37
C HIS A 66 56.81 28.40 -19.42
N GLY A 67 56.47 29.67 -19.65
CA GLY A 67 55.42 30.38 -18.90
C GLY A 67 54.05 29.70 -19.06
N GLN A 68 53.66 29.40 -20.30
CA GLN A 68 52.42 28.67 -20.60
C GLN A 68 52.40 27.28 -19.96
N LEU A 69 53.52 26.55 -19.99
CA LEU A 69 53.64 25.24 -19.34
C LEU A 69 53.48 25.35 -17.82
N LYS A 70 54.10 26.36 -17.19
CA LYS A 70 53.98 26.61 -15.75
C LYS A 70 52.55 26.94 -15.35
N GLU A 71 51.86 27.80 -16.11
CA GLU A 71 50.45 28.11 -15.89
C GLU A 71 49.54 26.92 -16.12
N SER A 72 49.80 26.12 -17.16
CA SER A 72 49.08 24.87 -17.43
C SER A 72 49.25 23.89 -16.29
N LEU A 73 50.47 23.70 -15.78
CA LEU A 73 50.76 22.83 -14.65
C LEU A 73 50.09 23.32 -13.35
N GLN A 74 50.07 24.63 -13.10
CA GLN A 74 49.37 25.20 -11.94
C GLN A 74 47.86 24.97 -12.05
N ARG A 75 47.26 25.21 -13.22
CA ARG A 75 45.84 24.93 -13.47
C ARG A 75 45.51 23.45 -13.29
N ALA A 76 46.36 22.56 -13.81
CA ALA A 76 46.20 21.11 -13.64
C ALA A 76 46.29 20.69 -12.16
N ASN A 77 47.24 21.25 -11.39
CA ASN A 77 47.34 20.97 -9.95
C ASN A 77 46.12 21.43 -9.17
N VAL A 78 45.60 22.63 -9.45
CA VAL A 78 44.37 23.13 -8.83
C VAL A 78 43.18 22.25 -9.20
N ALA A 79 43.06 21.86 -10.48
CA ALA A 79 42.00 20.95 -10.93
C ALA A 79 42.09 19.58 -10.24
N MET A 80 43.29 19.00 -10.12
CA MET A 80 43.49 17.72 -9.43
C MET A 80 43.09 17.80 -7.95
N ARG A 81 43.45 18.88 -7.24
CA ARG A 81 43.04 19.07 -5.84
C ARG A 81 41.53 19.20 -5.69
N LYS A 82 40.86 19.94 -6.60
CA LYS A 82 39.39 20.05 -6.62
C LYS A 82 38.74 18.70 -6.89
N ASN A 83 39.25 17.94 -7.85
CA ASN A 83 38.75 16.60 -8.17
C ASN A 83 38.94 15.65 -6.99
N PHE A 84 40.10 15.68 -6.33
CA PHE A 84 40.35 14.87 -5.14
C PHE A 84 39.36 15.18 -4.02
N ALA A 85 39.13 16.46 -3.71
CA ALA A 85 38.15 16.87 -2.71
C ALA A 85 36.72 16.42 -3.07
N SER A 86 36.33 16.55 -4.34
CA SER A 86 35.03 16.09 -4.83
C SER A 86 34.86 14.58 -4.73
N ILE A 87 35.88 13.80 -5.09
CA ILE A 87 35.86 12.33 -4.97
C ILE A 87 35.75 11.93 -3.50
N GLN A 88 36.49 12.60 -2.61
CA GLN A 88 36.43 12.32 -1.18
C GLN A 88 35.05 12.60 -0.59
N GLN A 89 34.44 13.74 -0.96
CA GLN A 89 33.07 14.05 -0.56
C GLN A 89 32.08 12.98 -1.05
N LEU A 90 32.18 12.55 -2.32
CA LEU A 90 31.31 11.50 -2.86
C LEU A 90 31.51 10.16 -2.12
N GLN A 91 32.74 9.83 -1.76
CA GLN A 91 33.03 8.63 -0.97
C GLN A 91 32.38 8.70 0.42
N ASP A 92 32.49 9.83 1.10
CA ASP A 92 31.92 10.02 2.43
C ASP A 92 30.38 10.01 2.38
N GLU A 93 29.77 10.69 1.41
CA GLU A 93 28.32 10.63 1.18
C GLU A 93 27.84 9.20 0.89
N THR A 94 28.59 8.44 0.08
CA THR A 94 28.26 7.06 -0.24
C THR A 94 28.39 6.16 1.00
N LYS A 95 29.38 6.39 1.87
CA LYS A 95 29.52 5.67 3.14
C LYS A 95 28.35 5.99 4.07
N THR A 96 28.01 7.26 4.25
CA THR A 96 26.88 7.67 5.09
C THR A 96 25.56 7.07 4.60
N ARG A 97 25.30 7.11 3.29
CA ARG A 97 24.10 6.48 2.70
C ARG A 97 24.08 4.97 2.94
N ARG A 98 25.22 4.28 2.82
CA ARG A 98 25.32 2.85 3.11
C ARG A 98 25.00 2.54 4.57
N CYS A 99 25.60 3.26 5.52
CA CYS A 99 25.31 3.06 6.95
C CYS A 99 23.83 3.33 7.29
N GLN A 100 23.20 4.32 6.65
CA GLN A 100 21.76 4.57 6.83
C GLN A 100 20.89 3.43 6.29
N LEU A 101 21.25 2.88 5.13
CA LEU A 101 20.53 1.74 4.56
C LEU A 101 20.72 0.47 5.40
N GLU A 102 21.93 0.21 5.89
CA GLU A 102 22.22 -0.90 6.81
C GLU A 102 21.40 -0.78 8.10
N SER A 103 21.37 0.39 8.74
CA SER A 103 20.54 0.62 9.93
C SER A 103 19.05 0.37 9.67
N ARG A 104 18.53 0.79 8.51
CA ARG A 104 17.13 0.55 8.15
C ARG A 104 16.84 -0.92 7.89
N ILE A 105 17.78 -1.64 7.27
CA ILE A 105 17.66 -3.09 7.05
C ILE A 105 17.64 -3.80 8.41
N ASP A 106 18.52 -3.44 9.34
CA ASP A 106 18.58 -4.03 10.68
C ASP A 106 17.28 -3.77 11.47
N GLU A 107 16.74 -2.54 11.40
CA GLU A 107 15.45 -2.20 12.01
C GLU A 107 14.29 -3.00 11.42
N GLN A 108 14.24 -3.14 10.09
CA GLN A 108 13.22 -3.94 9.41
C GLN A 108 13.34 -5.42 9.75
N GLN A 109 14.57 -5.94 9.83
CA GLN A 109 14.83 -7.33 10.21
C GLN A 109 14.35 -7.62 11.63
N GLN A 110 14.62 -6.72 12.58
CA GLN A 110 14.10 -6.85 13.96
C GLN A 110 12.58 -6.80 14.02
N GLN A 111 11.93 -5.97 13.20
CA GLN A 111 10.46 -5.92 13.12
C GLN A 111 9.89 -7.24 12.58
N ILE A 112 10.51 -7.82 11.55
CA ILE A 112 10.11 -9.12 11.00
C ILE A 112 10.23 -10.20 12.08
N GLU A 113 11.36 -10.29 12.78
CA GLU A 113 11.57 -11.28 13.84
C GLU A 113 10.54 -11.14 14.98
N GLN A 114 10.21 -9.91 15.38
CA GLN A 114 9.17 -9.66 16.38
C GLN A 114 7.79 -10.12 15.90
N GLN A 115 7.44 -9.85 14.65
CA GLN A 115 6.18 -10.28 14.05
C GLN A 115 6.10 -11.80 13.91
N GLU A 116 7.19 -12.45 13.51
CA GLU A 116 7.27 -13.91 13.43
C GLU A 116 7.10 -14.57 14.80
N ALA A 117 7.73 -14.02 15.85
CA ALA A 117 7.56 -14.48 17.22
C ALA A 117 6.11 -14.31 17.72
N GLU A 118 5.46 -13.19 17.38
CA GLU A 118 4.05 -12.95 17.72
C GLU A 118 3.11 -13.91 16.99
N ILE A 119 3.33 -14.14 15.70
CA ILE A 119 2.58 -15.12 14.92
C ILE A 119 2.75 -16.52 15.52
N GLY A 120 3.96 -16.88 15.97
CA GLY A 120 4.21 -18.13 16.69
C GLY A 120 3.36 -18.26 17.94
N ARG A 121 3.38 -17.25 18.82
CA ARG A 121 2.58 -17.23 20.06
C ARG A 121 1.08 -17.31 19.79
N LEU A 122 0.58 -16.58 18.79
CA LEU A 122 -0.84 -16.60 18.42
C LEU A 122 -1.26 -17.97 17.86
N LYS A 123 -0.41 -18.64 17.10
CA LYS A 123 -0.68 -20.01 16.62
C LYS A 123 -0.76 -21.01 17.76
N GLU A 124 0.16 -20.94 18.73
CA GLU A 124 0.12 -21.79 19.92
C GLU A 124 -1.15 -21.54 20.74
N ALA A 125 -1.52 -20.27 20.94
CA ALA A 125 -2.75 -19.91 21.64
C ALA A 125 -4.01 -20.41 20.91
N LEU A 126 -4.02 -20.36 19.56
CA LEU A 126 -5.12 -20.89 18.75
C LEU A 126 -5.28 -22.40 18.93
N VAL A 127 -4.18 -23.16 18.83
CA VAL A 127 -4.20 -24.62 19.04
C VAL A 127 -4.66 -24.97 20.46
N ALA A 128 -4.20 -24.21 21.47
CA ALA A 128 -4.66 -24.39 22.85
C ALA A 128 -6.17 -24.10 22.99
N ALA A 129 -6.69 -23.06 22.34
CA ALA A 129 -8.12 -22.75 22.36
C ALA A 129 -8.95 -23.83 21.64
N GLU A 130 -8.49 -24.33 20.50
CA GLU A 130 -9.14 -25.40 19.74
C GLU A 130 -9.21 -26.69 20.55
N THR A 131 -8.11 -27.09 21.19
CA THR A 131 -8.11 -28.28 22.06
C THR A 131 -9.11 -28.15 23.21
N VAL A 132 -9.13 -27.01 23.91
CA VAL A 132 -10.13 -26.75 24.98
C VAL A 132 -11.56 -26.77 24.43
N ALA A 133 -11.80 -26.23 23.23
CA ALA A 133 -13.12 -26.26 22.61
C ALA A 133 -13.55 -27.69 22.27
N THR A 134 -12.65 -28.53 21.74
CA THR A 134 -12.96 -29.93 21.44
C THR A 134 -13.26 -30.75 22.70
N GLU A 135 -12.53 -30.53 23.79
CA GLU A 135 -12.81 -31.22 25.06
C GLU A 135 -14.15 -30.77 25.66
N ARG A 136 -14.49 -29.47 25.57
CA ARG A 136 -15.81 -28.98 26.00
C ARG A 136 -16.96 -29.55 25.17
N GLU A 137 -16.78 -29.75 23.87
CA GLU A 137 -17.82 -30.39 23.05
C GLU A 137 -17.97 -31.88 23.39
N LYS A 138 -16.89 -32.60 23.65
CA LYS A 138 -16.96 -33.98 24.15
C LYS A 138 -17.70 -34.06 25.49
N GLU A 139 -17.41 -33.15 26.42
CA GLU A 139 -18.08 -33.09 27.72
C GLU A 139 -19.59 -32.80 27.58
N LYS A 140 -19.97 -31.84 26.73
CA LYS A 140 -21.38 -31.56 26.43
C LYS A 140 -22.09 -32.77 25.83
N GLU A 141 -21.45 -33.48 24.91
CA GLU A 141 -22.04 -34.65 24.27
C GLU A 141 -22.19 -35.82 25.25
N ALA A 142 -21.22 -36.00 26.16
CA ALA A 142 -21.33 -36.96 27.26
C ALA A 142 -22.51 -36.63 28.19
N ILE A 143 -22.64 -35.37 28.63
CA ILE A 143 -23.76 -34.92 29.47
C ILE A 143 -25.10 -35.11 28.74
N ARG A 144 -25.18 -34.82 27.44
CA ARG A 144 -26.39 -35.07 26.64
C ARG A 144 -26.75 -36.54 26.59
N ALA A 145 -25.77 -37.42 26.38
CA ALA A 145 -26.00 -38.86 26.37
C ALA A 145 -26.51 -39.36 27.73
N GLU A 146 -25.90 -38.91 28.83
CA GLU A 146 -26.35 -39.24 30.19
C GLU A 146 -27.79 -38.77 30.45
N LEU A 147 -28.11 -37.51 30.15
CA LEU A 147 -29.47 -36.97 30.27
C LEU A 147 -30.48 -37.76 29.42
N GLN A 148 -30.10 -38.18 28.21
CA GLN A 148 -30.96 -38.97 27.35
C GLN A 148 -31.24 -40.35 27.97
N THR A 149 -30.23 -40.99 28.57
CA THR A 149 -30.41 -42.26 29.28
C THR A 149 -31.32 -42.13 30.50
N GLU A 150 -31.16 -41.07 31.30
CA GLU A 150 -32.04 -40.81 32.45
C GLU A 150 -33.48 -40.55 32.02
N LEU A 151 -33.69 -39.79 30.94
CA LEU A 151 -35.03 -39.54 30.40
C LEU A 151 -35.71 -40.83 29.90
N GLU A 152 -34.94 -41.72 29.26
CA GLU A 152 -35.44 -43.04 28.86
C GLU A 152 -35.78 -43.91 30.06
N GLU A 153 -34.98 -43.89 31.12
CA GLU A 153 -35.27 -44.62 32.36
C GLU A 153 -36.53 -44.10 33.04
N ILE A 154 -36.67 -42.77 33.19
CA ILE A 154 -37.88 -42.14 33.72
C ILE A 154 -39.10 -42.51 32.87
N ARG A 155 -38.97 -42.53 31.53
CA ARG A 155 -40.05 -42.97 30.64
C ARG A 155 -40.44 -44.42 30.93
N ARG A 156 -39.47 -45.34 31.06
CA ARG A 156 -39.75 -46.76 31.36
C ARG A 156 -40.44 -46.93 32.71
N VAL A 157 -40.01 -46.20 33.74
CA VAL A 157 -40.64 -46.24 35.06
C VAL A 157 -42.08 -45.74 34.99
N ARG A 158 -42.32 -44.59 34.35
CA ARG A 158 -43.69 -44.06 34.16
C ARG A 158 -44.60 -45.00 33.37
N GLU A 159 -44.07 -45.65 32.32
CA GLU A 159 -44.82 -46.64 31.56
C GLU A 159 -45.17 -47.88 32.40
N MET A 160 -44.27 -48.30 33.29
CA MET A 160 -44.51 -49.39 34.24
C MET A 160 -45.59 -49.00 35.26
N GLU A 161 -45.43 -47.86 35.93
CA GLU A 161 -46.40 -47.32 36.89
C GLU A 161 -47.79 -47.15 36.26
N GLN A 162 -47.86 -46.64 35.03
CA GLN A 162 -49.13 -46.50 34.32
C GLN A 162 -49.78 -47.84 34.01
N ARG A 163 -48.99 -48.87 33.65
CA ARG A 163 -49.51 -50.23 33.43
C ARG A 163 -50.00 -50.86 34.73
N GLU A 164 -49.26 -50.72 35.82
CA GLU A 164 -49.66 -51.22 37.13
C GLU A 164 -50.95 -50.55 37.63
N ALA A 165 -51.04 -49.22 37.53
CA ALA A 165 -52.25 -48.48 37.86
C ALA A 165 -53.45 -48.91 36.99
N GLN A 166 -53.22 -49.16 35.69
CA GLN A 166 -54.27 -49.65 34.79
C GLN A 166 -54.76 -51.06 35.19
N GLN A 167 -53.84 -51.96 35.55
CA GLN A 167 -54.19 -53.30 36.04
C GLN A 167 -54.99 -53.23 37.34
N GLU A 168 -54.60 -52.36 38.29
CA GLU A 168 -55.32 -52.16 39.54
C GLU A 168 -56.75 -51.63 39.29
N VAL A 169 -56.91 -50.67 38.38
CA VAL A 169 -58.23 -50.17 37.98
C VAL A 169 -59.10 -51.26 37.36
N ASP A 170 -58.53 -52.13 36.52
CA ASP A 170 -59.26 -53.22 35.87
C ASP A 170 -59.68 -54.31 36.89
N GLU A 171 -58.83 -54.64 37.85
CA GLU A 171 -59.18 -55.53 38.98
C GLU A 171 -60.27 -54.91 39.85
N LEU A 172 -60.16 -53.63 40.20
CA LEU A 172 -61.19 -52.92 40.95
C LEU A 172 -62.53 -52.89 40.19
N ARG A 173 -62.52 -52.71 38.87
CA ARG A 173 -63.72 -52.79 38.02
C ARG A 173 -64.34 -54.18 38.05
N LYS A 174 -63.52 -55.23 38.00
CA LYS A 174 -63.99 -56.62 38.09
C LYS A 174 -64.66 -56.89 39.43
N VAL A 175 -64.00 -56.54 40.54
CA VAL A 175 -64.56 -56.66 41.89
C VAL A 175 -65.84 -55.83 42.04
N ALA A 176 -65.88 -54.62 41.49
CA ALA A 176 -67.08 -53.78 41.50
C ALA A 176 -68.23 -54.44 40.73
N SER A 177 -67.97 -55.04 39.56
CA SER A 177 -68.96 -55.78 38.78
C SER A 177 -69.48 -57.02 39.52
N GLU A 178 -68.60 -57.78 40.17
CA GLU A 178 -68.99 -58.93 41.01
C GLU A 178 -69.88 -58.49 42.18
N ARG A 179 -69.49 -57.43 42.89
CA ARG A 179 -70.31 -56.84 43.97
C ARG A 179 -71.66 -56.34 43.45
N GLN A 180 -71.69 -55.69 42.28
CA GLN A 180 -72.92 -55.22 41.65
C GLN A 180 -73.85 -56.38 41.29
N ALA A 181 -73.33 -57.50 40.79
CA ALA A 181 -74.11 -58.70 40.50
C ALA A 181 -74.72 -59.32 41.76
N ILE A 182 -73.97 -59.35 42.87
CA ILE A 182 -74.49 -59.79 44.18
C ILE A 182 -75.60 -58.86 44.66
N ILE A 183 -75.41 -57.54 44.58
CA ILE A 183 -76.43 -56.55 44.94
C ILE A 183 -77.69 -56.75 44.10
N GLN A 184 -77.57 -56.94 42.79
CA GLN A 184 -78.72 -57.21 41.91
C GLN A 184 -79.47 -58.49 42.32
N ASN A 185 -78.75 -59.57 42.63
CA ASN A 185 -79.33 -60.83 43.12
C ASN A 185 -80.05 -60.66 44.46
N LEU A 186 -79.42 -59.95 45.41
CA LEU A 186 -80.02 -59.65 46.71
C LEU A 186 -81.24 -58.74 46.56
N ALA A 187 -81.21 -57.75 45.66
CA ALA A 187 -82.34 -56.88 45.38
C ALA A 187 -83.53 -57.68 44.81
N THR A 188 -83.30 -58.61 43.88
CA THR A 188 -84.38 -59.49 43.39
C THR A 188 -84.92 -60.39 44.50
N LYS A 189 -84.05 -60.86 45.41
CA LYS A 189 -84.48 -61.65 46.56
C LYS A 189 -85.26 -60.83 47.59
N ILE A 190 -84.87 -59.59 47.83
CA ILE A 190 -85.61 -58.63 48.66
C ILE A 190 -86.97 -58.37 48.04
N GLU A 191 -87.05 -58.08 46.74
CA GLU A 191 -88.32 -57.86 46.04
C GLU A 191 -89.24 -59.10 46.13
N ASN A 192 -88.68 -60.30 45.97
CA ASN A 192 -89.41 -61.56 46.18
C ASN A 192 -89.89 -61.75 47.64
N LEU A 193 -89.06 -61.41 48.62
CA LEU A 193 -89.41 -61.47 50.05
C LEU A 193 -90.42 -60.39 50.42
N GLU A 194 -90.35 -59.19 49.86
CA GLU A 194 -91.32 -58.11 50.01
C GLU A 194 -92.68 -58.50 49.41
N LEU A 195 -92.68 -59.17 48.25
CA LEU A 195 -93.88 -59.80 47.70
C LEU A 195 -94.46 -60.89 48.64
N GLN A 196 -93.61 -61.58 49.39
CA GLN A 196 -94.01 -62.55 50.42
C GLN A 196 -94.53 -61.87 51.71
N ILE A 197 -93.93 -60.75 52.12
CA ILE A 197 -94.30 -59.94 53.29
C ILE A 197 -95.60 -59.15 53.04
N LYS A 198 -95.96 -58.84 51.78
CA LYS A 198 -97.28 -58.28 51.42
C LYS A 198 -98.47 -59.19 51.80
N GLY A 199 -98.23 -60.42 52.28
CA GLY A 199 -99.23 -61.32 52.90
C GLY A 199 -99.37 -61.20 54.43
N PHE A 200 -98.59 -60.36 55.11
CA PHE A 200 -98.67 -60.16 56.56
C PHE A 200 -98.83 -58.68 56.91
N VAL A 201 -100.02 -58.35 57.43
CA VAL A 201 -100.36 -57.05 58.01
C VAL A 201 -99.65 -56.91 59.34
N VAL A 202 -98.65 -56.03 59.43
CA VAL A 202 -98.09 -55.57 60.70
C VAL A 202 -99.13 -54.66 61.37
N VAL A 203 -99.80 -55.20 62.38
CA VAL A 203 -100.64 -54.47 63.31
C VAL A 203 -99.72 -53.74 64.31
N ASN A 204 -99.45 -52.46 64.05
CA ASN A 204 -98.95 -51.57 65.09
C ASN A 204 -100.14 -50.95 65.83
N THR A 205 -100.51 -51.57 66.95
CA THR A 205 -101.17 -50.88 68.06
C THR A 205 -100.20 -49.88 68.66
N ASN A 206 -100.58 -48.61 68.80
CA ASN A 206 -100.68 -47.95 70.11
C ASN A 206 -101.07 -46.47 69.98
N GLN A 207 -101.98 -46.09 70.88
CA GLN A 207 -102.60 -44.81 71.12
C GLN A 207 -101.62 -43.73 71.64
N PRO A 208 -102.04 -42.44 71.67
CA PRO A 208 -101.17 -41.28 71.83
C PRO A 208 -100.89 -40.93 73.30
N GLU A 209 -99.68 -40.47 73.60
CA GLU A 209 -99.38 -39.81 74.87
C GLU A 209 -99.29 -38.28 74.69
N PRO A 210 -100.12 -37.50 75.40
CA PRO A 210 -99.92 -36.07 75.62
C PRO A 210 -99.05 -35.86 76.87
N GLY A 211 -98.14 -34.89 76.84
CA GLY A 211 -97.32 -34.59 78.02
C GLY A 211 -96.26 -33.53 77.75
N ASP A 212 -96.68 -32.29 77.63
CA ASP A 212 -95.81 -31.11 77.68
C ASP A 212 -95.47 -30.78 79.14
N GLY A 213 -94.25 -30.31 79.39
CA GLY A 213 -93.86 -29.74 80.68
C GLY A 213 -93.34 -30.72 81.74
N ASN A 214 -92.08 -31.15 81.62
CA ASN A 214 -91.19 -31.30 82.77
C ASN A 214 -89.74 -31.40 82.29
N ALA A 215 -88.83 -30.69 82.97
CA ALA A 215 -87.42 -30.68 82.64
C ALA A 215 -86.89 -32.13 82.55
N LYS A 216 -86.48 -32.55 81.35
CA LYS A 216 -85.81 -33.84 81.12
C LYS A 216 -84.47 -33.81 81.84
N PHE A 217 -84.43 -34.26 83.09
CA PHE A 217 -83.20 -34.69 83.71
C PHE A 217 -82.73 -35.93 82.97
N VAL A 218 -81.75 -35.72 82.08
CA VAL A 218 -81.06 -36.79 81.37
C VAL A 218 -80.32 -37.61 82.41
N PRO A 219 -80.56 -38.94 82.53
CA PRO A 219 -79.80 -39.82 83.43
C PRO A 219 -78.30 -39.59 83.28
N ILE A 220 -77.55 -39.60 84.38
CA ILE A 220 -76.11 -39.31 84.39
C ILE A 220 -75.36 -40.20 83.39
N GLU A 221 -75.76 -41.47 83.20
CA GLU A 221 -75.12 -42.34 82.21
C GLU A 221 -75.35 -41.86 80.77
N THR A 222 -76.57 -41.40 80.44
CA THR A 222 -76.89 -40.86 79.12
C THR A 222 -76.21 -39.51 78.85
N HIS A 223 -76.08 -38.65 79.86
CA HIS A 223 -75.30 -37.42 79.74
C HIS A 223 -73.81 -37.74 79.54
N GLN A 224 -73.24 -38.68 80.30
CA GLN A 224 -71.87 -39.14 80.12
C GLN A 224 -71.61 -39.78 78.75
N GLN A 225 -72.58 -40.52 78.21
CA GLN A 225 -72.49 -41.06 76.84
C GLN A 225 -72.48 -39.95 75.79
N GLN A 226 -73.32 -38.92 75.95
CA GLN A 226 -73.35 -37.75 75.06
C GLN A 226 -72.05 -36.93 75.15
N VAL A 227 -71.51 -36.72 76.35
CA VAL A 227 -70.23 -36.05 76.57
C VAL A 227 -69.11 -36.83 75.89
N LYS A 228 -69.01 -38.16 76.08
CA LYS A 228 -68.02 -39.00 75.37
C LYS A 228 -68.19 -38.97 73.86
N ALA A 229 -69.42 -38.90 73.35
CA ALA A 229 -69.68 -38.78 71.91
C ALA A 229 -69.23 -37.42 71.36
N LEU A 230 -69.45 -36.34 72.11
CA LEU A 230 -68.98 -34.99 71.78
C LEU A 230 -67.45 -34.90 71.85
N GLU A 231 -66.82 -35.47 72.87
CA GLU A 231 -65.35 -35.56 72.99
C GLU A 231 -64.74 -36.30 71.79
N ARG A 232 -65.30 -37.44 71.40
CA ARG A 232 -64.86 -38.16 70.19
C ARG A 232 -65.00 -37.33 68.93
N ARG A 233 -66.13 -36.65 68.76
CA ARG A 233 -66.34 -35.73 67.61
C ARG A 233 -65.34 -34.58 67.62
N MET A 234 -65.07 -34.00 68.78
CA MET A 234 -64.10 -32.92 68.96
C MET A 234 -62.70 -33.40 68.61
N SER A 235 -62.28 -34.59 69.06
CA SER A 235 -60.99 -35.17 68.69
C SER A 235 -60.86 -35.43 67.19
N VAL A 236 -61.92 -35.90 66.53
CA VAL A 236 -61.93 -36.07 65.06
C VAL A 236 -61.77 -34.73 64.36
N GLU A 237 -62.43 -33.68 64.84
CA GLU A 237 -62.33 -32.35 64.21
C GLU A 237 -60.98 -31.67 64.48
N VAL A 238 -60.38 -31.90 65.65
CA VAL A 238 -59.00 -31.46 65.95
C VAL A 238 -57.99 -32.16 65.03
N ALA A 239 -58.15 -33.46 64.80
CA ALA A 239 -57.28 -34.21 63.87
C ALA A 239 -57.38 -33.67 62.44
N LYS A 240 -58.60 -33.41 61.94
CA LYS A 240 -58.80 -32.78 60.62
C LYS A 240 -58.18 -31.39 60.54
N ASN A 241 -58.33 -30.56 61.58
CA ASN A 241 -57.72 -29.23 61.59
C ASN A 241 -56.18 -29.30 61.56
N LEU A 242 -55.57 -30.28 62.22
CA LEU A 242 -54.13 -30.51 62.13
C LEU A 242 -53.72 -30.89 60.71
N GLU A 243 -54.45 -31.80 60.05
CA GLU A 243 -54.21 -32.15 58.64
C GLU A 243 -54.34 -30.93 57.71
N PHE A 244 -55.33 -30.07 57.92
CA PHE A 244 -55.47 -28.83 57.16
C PHE A 244 -54.32 -27.86 57.39
N GLU A 245 -53.83 -27.74 58.62
CA GLU A 245 -52.71 -26.87 58.96
C GLU A 245 -51.41 -27.37 58.33
N ASP A 246 -51.19 -28.69 58.33
CA ASP A 246 -50.05 -29.33 57.66
C ASP A 246 -50.11 -29.12 56.13
N MET A 247 -51.28 -29.33 55.52
CA MET A 247 -51.49 -29.04 54.09
C MET A 247 -51.26 -27.57 53.75
N ARG A 248 -51.78 -26.65 54.58
CA ARG A 248 -51.56 -25.21 54.44
C ARG A 248 -50.06 -24.87 54.49
N LYS A 249 -49.32 -25.49 55.42
CA LYS A 249 -47.88 -25.29 55.55
C LYS A 249 -47.14 -25.77 54.30
N LEU A 250 -47.47 -26.95 53.77
CA LEU A 250 -46.89 -27.46 52.53
C LEU A 250 -47.10 -26.50 51.35
N TYR A 251 -48.33 -25.97 51.18
CA TYR A 251 -48.60 -25.00 50.12
C TYR A 251 -47.83 -23.68 50.31
N VAL A 252 -47.68 -23.20 51.54
CA VAL A 252 -46.90 -21.98 51.82
C VAL A 252 -45.42 -22.20 51.50
N ASP A 253 -44.87 -23.36 51.87
CA ASP A 253 -43.48 -23.72 51.58
C ASP A 253 -43.24 -23.86 50.07
N GLU A 254 -44.16 -24.50 49.34
CA GLU A 254 -44.10 -24.63 47.88
C GLU A 254 -44.18 -23.26 47.18
N ILE A 255 -45.12 -22.40 47.58
CA ILE A 255 -45.22 -21.02 47.07
C ILE A 255 -43.94 -20.24 47.35
N THR A 256 -43.32 -20.43 48.51
CA THR A 256 -42.08 -19.75 48.88
C THR A 256 -40.92 -20.23 48.02
N CYS A 257 -40.81 -21.54 47.78
CA CYS A 257 -39.84 -22.13 46.87
C CYS A 257 -40.01 -21.61 45.43
N LEU A 258 -41.25 -21.59 44.92
CA LEU A 258 -41.55 -21.06 43.60
C LEU A 258 -41.20 -19.58 43.46
N LYS A 259 -41.48 -18.75 44.46
CA LYS A 259 -41.07 -17.33 44.47
C LYS A 259 -39.56 -17.17 44.41
N ALA A 260 -38.81 -17.97 45.19
CA ALA A 260 -37.35 -17.94 45.17
C ALA A 260 -36.80 -18.35 43.79
N ASN A 261 -37.38 -19.38 43.17
CA ASN A 261 -36.98 -19.86 41.84
C ASN A 261 -37.27 -18.80 40.76
N VAL A 262 -38.42 -18.14 40.80
CA VAL A 262 -38.74 -17.05 39.86
C VAL A 262 -37.76 -15.89 40.01
N GLN A 263 -37.46 -15.46 41.24
CA GLN A 263 -36.47 -14.40 41.47
C GLN A 263 -35.07 -14.79 40.99
N ALA A 264 -34.66 -16.05 41.17
CA ALA A 264 -33.39 -16.55 40.66
C ALA A 264 -33.38 -16.53 39.12
N ALA A 265 -34.45 -17.00 38.48
CA ALA A 265 -34.60 -17.00 37.03
C ALA A 265 -34.58 -15.57 36.45
N GLU A 266 -35.26 -14.62 37.08
CA GLU A 266 -35.24 -13.19 36.67
C GLU A 266 -33.84 -12.59 36.76
N LYS A 267 -33.08 -12.89 37.83
CA LYS A 267 -31.69 -12.44 37.97
C LYS A 267 -30.79 -13.02 36.87
N VAL A 268 -30.93 -14.31 36.56
CA VAL A 268 -30.16 -14.93 35.47
C VAL A 268 -30.55 -14.34 34.11
N TYR A 269 -31.84 -14.13 33.86
CA TYR A 269 -32.31 -13.53 32.63
C TYR A 269 -31.80 -12.10 32.43
N THR A 270 -31.85 -11.28 33.49
CA THR A 270 -31.34 -9.90 33.44
C THR A 270 -29.83 -9.85 33.23
N ALA A 271 -29.07 -10.72 33.91
CA ALA A 271 -27.62 -10.84 33.69
C ALA A 271 -27.30 -11.26 32.26
N SER A 272 -27.96 -12.32 31.75
CA SER A 272 -27.81 -12.79 30.38
C SER A 272 -28.13 -11.71 29.35
N ARG A 273 -29.16 -10.90 29.59
CA ARG A 273 -29.52 -9.77 28.70
C ARG A 273 -28.45 -8.69 28.66
N VAL A 274 -27.82 -8.38 29.80
CA VAL A 274 -26.71 -7.42 29.88
C VAL A 274 -25.49 -7.95 29.13
N ASP A 275 -25.15 -9.21 29.31
CA ASP A 275 -23.99 -9.80 28.64
C ASP A 275 -24.20 -9.91 27.12
N MET A 276 -25.41 -10.25 26.68
CA MET A 276 -25.80 -10.20 25.27
C MET A 276 -25.67 -8.80 24.67
N GLN A 277 -26.05 -7.75 25.42
CA GLN A 277 -25.90 -6.38 24.96
C GLN A 277 -24.43 -5.98 24.83
N LYS A 278 -23.58 -6.36 25.78
CA LYS A 278 -22.13 -6.09 25.71
C LYS A 278 -21.51 -6.77 24.48
N LEU A 279 -21.83 -8.04 24.26
CA LEU A 279 -21.34 -8.77 23.08
C LEU A 279 -21.78 -8.11 21.77
N TYR A 280 -23.01 -7.59 21.72
CA TYR A 280 -23.50 -6.85 20.56
C TYR A 280 -22.73 -5.55 20.33
N ASP A 281 -22.46 -4.80 21.39
CA ASP A 281 -21.71 -3.53 21.32
C ASP A 281 -20.24 -3.78 20.91
N GLU A 282 -19.61 -4.84 21.43
CA GLU A 282 -18.26 -5.28 21.02
C GLU A 282 -18.21 -5.71 19.56
N LEU A 283 -19.21 -6.48 19.09
CA LEU A 283 -19.33 -6.88 17.68
C LEU A 283 -19.44 -5.64 16.78
N LYS A 284 -20.27 -4.68 17.16
CA LYS A 284 -20.44 -3.44 16.42
C LYS A 284 -19.14 -2.63 16.36
N GLU A 285 -18.40 -2.53 17.46
CA GLU A 285 -17.10 -1.85 17.48
C GLU A 285 -16.09 -2.55 16.57
N ARG A 286 -16.05 -3.89 16.60
CA ARG A 286 -15.21 -4.69 15.70
C ARG A 286 -15.58 -4.46 14.23
N ASP A 287 -16.86 -4.41 13.90
CA ASP A 287 -17.32 -4.15 12.52
C ASP A 287 -16.85 -2.77 12.04
N THR A 288 -16.98 -1.73 12.87
CA THR A 288 -16.45 -0.39 12.50
C THR A 288 -14.94 -0.36 12.33
N THR A 289 -14.22 -1.20 13.08
CA THR A 289 -12.77 -1.33 12.96
C THR A 289 -12.39 -2.06 11.67
N ILE A 290 -13.13 -3.10 11.30
CA ILE A 290 -12.95 -3.83 10.04
C ILE A 290 -13.20 -2.90 8.85
N GLU A 291 -14.23 -2.06 8.90
CA GLU A 291 -14.50 -1.08 7.85
C GLU A 291 -13.35 -0.08 7.66
N LYS A 292 -12.79 0.44 8.76
CA LYS A 292 -11.61 1.33 8.70
C LYS A 292 -10.41 0.63 8.09
N LEU A 293 -10.09 -0.58 8.56
CA LEU A 293 -8.96 -1.35 8.04
C LEU A 293 -9.12 -1.67 6.55
N ARG A 294 -10.34 -1.96 6.08
CA ARG A 294 -10.61 -2.16 4.65
C ARG A 294 -10.36 -0.88 3.84
N ALA A 295 -10.76 0.28 4.36
CA ALA A 295 -10.49 1.56 3.70
C ALA A 295 -8.98 1.85 3.63
N ASP A 296 -8.23 1.59 4.70
CA ASP A 296 -6.78 1.79 4.74
C ASP A 296 -6.05 0.86 3.77
N VAL A 297 -6.45 -0.42 3.69
CA VAL A 297 -5.90 -1.38 2.73
C VAL A 297 -6.19 -0.95 1.29
N GLN A 298 -7.38 -0.42 1.02
CA GLN A 298 -7.72 0.09 -0.31
C GLN A 298 -6.83 1.30 -0.67
N ALA A 299 -6.67 2.25 0.25
CA ALA A 299 -5.83 3.43 0.02
C ALA A 299 -4.35 3.06 -0.21
N ALA A 300 -3.82 2.11 0.56
CA ALA A 300 -2.47 1.60 0.36
C ALA A 300 -2.32 0.88 -0.99
N THR A 301 -3.32 0.10 -1.39
CA THR A 301 -3.35 -0.60 -2.68
C THR A 301 -3.32 0.40 -3.84
N ASP A 302 -4.16 1.44 -3.79
CA ASP A 302 -4.21 2.50 -4.80
C ASP A 302 -2.85 3.22 -4.89
N GLN A 303 -2.19 3.47 -3.76
CA GLN A 303 -0.85 4.06 -3.73
C GLN A 303 0.20 3.14 -4.36
N ILE A 304 0.16 1.83 -4.08
CA ILE A 304 1.06 0.85 -4.70
C ILE A 304 0.88 0.82 -6.22
N ILE A 305 -0.35 0.87 -6.72
CA ILE A 305 -0.63 0.92 -8.16
C ILE A 305 0.00 2.16 -8.79
N VAL A 306 -0.18 3.34 -8.19
CA VAL A 306 0.40 4.59 -8.71
C VAL A 306 1.92 4.54 -8.70
N LEU A 307 2.54 4.09 -7.61
CA LEU A 307 4.00 3.97 -7.50
C LEU A 307 4.56 2.92 -8.47
N GLY A 308 3.84 1.81 -8.68
CA GLY A 308 4.17 0.81 -9.69
C GLY A 308 4.20 1.41 -11.09
N ALA A 309 3.13 2.12 -11.47
CA ALA A 309 3.06 2.81 -12.76
C ALA A 309 4.18 3.86 -12.92
N GLN A 310 4.50 4.62 -11.86
CA GLN A 310 5.59 5.59 -11.88
C GLN A 310 6.96 4.91 -12.09
N SER A 311 7.21 3.77 -11.44
CA SER A 311 8.45 3.00 -11.62
C SER A 311 8.58 2.47 -13.05
N GLU A 312 7.48 1.97 -13.63
CA GLU A 312 7.47 1.50 -15.03
C GLU A 312 7.75 2.62 -16.03
N ILE A 313 7.19 3.81 -15.80
CA ILE A 313 7.45 4.99 -16.64
C ILE A 313 8.93 5.36 -16.57
N TYR A 314 9.49 5.50 -15.36
CA TYR A 314 10.91 5.84 -15.21
C TYR A 314 11.85 4.79 -15.78
N GLN A 315 11.49 3.51 -15.69
CA GLN A 315 12.26 2.46 -16.34
C GLN A 315 12.27 2.63 -17.86
N LYS A 316 11.10 2.85 -18.47
CA LYS A 316 10.98 3.07 -19.92
C LYS A 316 11.72 4.33 -20.37
N ASP A 317 11.59 5.42 -19.62
CA ASP A 317 12.29 6.68 -19.92
C ASP A 317 13.80 6.50 -19.83
N PHE A 318 14.29 5.76 -18.82
CA PHE A 318 15.70 5.46 -18.67
C PHE A 318 16.24 4.59 -19.82
N GLU A 319 15.48 3.57 -20.23
CA GLU A 319 15.85 2.71 -21.35
C GLU A 319 15.89 3.49 -22.67
N ALA A 320 14.90 4.34 -22.93
CA ALA A 320 14.85 5.21 -24.10
C ALA A 320 16.01 6.23 -24.13
N GLU A 321 16.33 6.82 -23.00
CA GLU A 321 17.47 7.75 -22.86
C GLU A 321 18.80 7.01 -23.07
N ARG A 322 18.93 5.77 -22.58
CA ARG A 322 20.11 4.95 -22.81
C ARG A 322 20.29 4.65 -24.30
N THR A 323 19.24 4.21 -24.99
CA THR A 323 19.31 3.93 -26.43
C THR A 323 19.65 5.19 -27.23
N ALA A 324 19.05 6.34 -26.89
CA ALA A 324 19.37 7.61 -27.54
C ALA A 324 20.83 8.03 -27.31
N ARG A 325 21.38 7.80 -26.10
CA ARG A 325 22.79 8.06 -25.82
C ARG A 325 23.74 7.15 -26.59
N GLU A 326 23.41 5.88 -26.74
CA GLU A 326 24.19 4.92 -27.53
C GLU A 326 24.22 5.32 -29.01
N GLU A 327 23.06 5.70 -29.56
CA GLU A 327 22.95 6.24 -30.92
C GLU A 327 23.79 7.50 -31.10
N LEU A 328 23.67 8.48 -30.18
CA LEU A 328 24.45 9.72 -30.24
C LEU A 328 25.96 9.47 -30.13
N ALA A 329 26.38 8.49 -29.32
CA ALA A 329 27.78 8.09 -29.21
C ALA A 329 28.30 7.45 -30.51
N SER A 330 27.48 6.63 -31.17
CA SER A 330 27.81 6.02 -32.47
C SER A 330 27.91 7.07 -33.57
N GLU A 331 26.96 8.02 -33.61
CA GLU A 331 26.93 9.12 -34.58
C GLU A 331 28.11 10.07 -34.37
N LYS A 332 28.45 10.37 -33.11
CA LYS A 332 29.65 11.13 -32.77
C LYS A 332 30.91 10.44 -33.30
N SER A 333 31.01 9.12 -33.13
CA SER A 333 32.16 8.35 -33.63
C SER A 333 32.23 8.37 -35.16
N ARG A 334 31.07 8.28 -35.84
CA ARG A 334 30.97 8.40 -37.30
C ARG A 334 31.43 9.77 -37.80
N ILE A 335 30.92 10.86 -37.21
CA ILE A 335 31.28 12.23 -37.57
C ILE A 335 32.78 12.49 -37.35
N LEU A 336 33.35 12.00 -36.24
CA LEU A 336 34.79 12.13 -35.99
C LEU A 336 35.62 11.41 -37.05
N ALA A 337 35.22 10.20 -37.45
CA ALA A 337 35.91 9.46 -38.51
C ALA A 337 35.83 10.18 -39.87
N GLU A 338 34.65 10.72 -40.23
CA GLU A 338 34.47 11.53 -41.44
C GLU A 338 35.32 12.82 -41.40
N PHE A 339 35.36 13.48 -40.25
CA PHE A 339 36.18 14.68 -40.04
C PHE A 339 37.67 14.39 -40.22
N GLU A 340 38.18 13.26 -39.69
CA GLU A 340 39.57 12.85 -39.91
C GLU A 340 39.89 12.61 -41.38
N VAL A 341 38.98 11.99 -42.15
CA VAL A 341 39.15 11.79 -43.58
C VAL A 341 39.20 13.13 -44.32
N LEU A 342 38.28 14.04 -44.03
CA LEU A 342 38.26 15.38 -44.62
C LEU A 342 39.50 16.20 -44.25
N GLN A 343 40.01 16.05 -43.03
CA GLN A 343 41.24 16.71 -42.60
C GLN A 343 42.46 16.18 -43.38
N ARG A 344 42.54 14.86 -43.61
CA ARG A 344 43.58 14.25 -44.46
C ARG A 344 43.49 14.74 -45.90
N GLN A 345 42.29 14.76 -46.48
CA GLN A 345 42.07 15.26 -47.86
C GLN A 345 42.41 16.74 -48.00
N ASN A 346 42.04 17.59 -47.03
CA ASN A 346 42.42 19.00 -47.05
C ASN A 346 43.94 19.21 -46.93
N ALA A 347 44.61 18.43 -46.09
CA ALA A 347 46.07 18.47 -46.00
C ALA A 347 46.73 18.06 -47.32
N GLU A 348 46.22 17.02 -47.98
CA GLU A 348 46.68 16.56 -49.30
C GLU A 348 46.45 17.62 -50.39
N LEU A 349 45.25 18.19 -50.48
CA LEU A 349 44.93 19.25 -51.44
C LEU A 349 45.77 20.52 -51.21
N THR A 350 46.00 20.89 -49.95
CA THR A 350 46.88 22.01 -49.60
C THR A 350 48.32 21.73 -50.03
N ALA A 351 48.80 20.49 -49.84
CA ALA A 351 50.13 20.09 -50.30
C ALA A 351 50.23 20.10 -51.85
N GLN A 352 49.21 19.59 -52.55
CA GLN A 352 49.14 19.65 -54.02
C GLN A 352 49.13 21.09 -54.54
N ARG A 353 48.32 21.96 -53.93
CA ARG A 353 48.28 23.39 -54.25
C ARG A 353 49.64 24.06 -54.02
N ASN A 354 50.27 23.83 -52.87
CA ASN A 354 51.58 24.40 -52.57
C ASN A 354 52.64 23.88 -53.55
N ALA A 355 52.59 22.60 -53.93
CA ALA A 355 53.49 22.03 -54.94
C ALA A 355 53.26 22.66 -56.33
N GLN A 356 52.00 22.92 -56.70
CA GLN A 356 51.66 23.59 -57.95
C GLN A 356 52.10 25.06 -57.95
N GLU A 357 51.90 25.80 -56.85
CA GLU A 357 52.39 27.16 -56.67
C GLU A 357 53.94 27.22 -56.71
N GLN A 358 54.63 26.24 -56.11
CA GLN A 358 56.09 26.09 -56.21
C GLN A 358 56.55 25.76 -57.63
N ALA A 359 55.84 24.88 -58.35
CA ALA A 359 56.15 24.56 -59.73
C ALA A 359 55.93 25.78 -60.65
N GLN A 360 54.84 26.52 -60.47
CA GLN A 360 54.55 27.75 -61.23
C GLN A 360 55.56 28.86 -60.93
N THR A 361 55.96 29.04 -59.67
CA THR A 361 57.00 30.02 -59.32
C THR A 361 58.37 29.61 -59.87
N ALA A 362 58.72 28.32 -59.83
CA ALA A 362 59.94 27.80 -60.44
C ALA A 362 59.93 27.96 -61.97
N GLU A 363 58.80 27.71 -62.64
CA GLU A 363 58.63 27.93 -64.08
C GLU A 363 58.74 29.41 -64.44
N THR A 364 58.11 30.29 -63.66
CA THR A 364 58.20 31.74 -63.85
C THR A 364 59.62 32.25 -63.63
N ALA A 365 60.32 31.75 -62.61
CA ALA A 365 61.73 32.05 -62.38
C ALA A 365 62.63 31.54 -63.51
N ALA A 366 62.41 30.31 -64.00
CA ALA A 366 63.12 29.77 -65.16
C ALA A 366 62.88 30.60 -66.42
N ARG A 367 61.65 31.06 -66.65
CA ARG A 367 61.29 31.96 -67.76
C ARG A 367 61.96 33.33 -67.63
N MET A 368 62.04 33.90 -66.43
CA MET A 368 62.79 35.14 -66.19
C MET A 368 64.30 34.97 -66.41
N VAL A 369 64.87 33.82 -66.03
CA VAL A 369 66.28 33.51 -66.31
C VAL A 369 66.50 33.35 -67.82
N GLN A 370 65.61 32.67 -68.54
CA GLN A 370 65.66 32.57 -70.00
C GLN A 370 65.59 33.94 -70.67
N LEU A 371 64.64 34.81 -70.29
CA LEU A 371 64.55 36.18 -70.79
C LEU A 371 65.78 37.03 -70.45
N ALA A 372 66.39 36.81 -69.28
CA ALA A 372 67.64 37.47 -68.90
C ALA A 372 68.85 36.96 -69.71
N THR A 373 68.88 35.68 -70.08
CA THR A 373 69.89 35.14 -71.02
C THR A 373 69.65 35.51 -72.48
N GLU A 374 68.39 35.77 -72.87
CA GLU A 374 68.01 36.23 -74.21
C GLU A 374 68.22 37.74 -74.42
N ALA A 375 68.38 38.52 -73.34
CA ALA A 375 68.64 39.97 -73.37
C ALA A 375 70.05 40.38 -73.89
N ALA A 376 70.82 39.47 -74.49
CA ALA A 376 72.15 39.72 -75.07
C ALA A 376 72.17 39.92 -76.60
N ASN A 377 71.03 40.04 -77.28
CA ASN A 377 70.98 40.45 -78.70
C ASN A 377 69.71 41.25 -79.06
N PRO A 378 69.80 42.33 -79.87
CA PRO A 378 68.69 43.26 -80.06
C PRO A 378 67.81 42.98 -81.32
N ALA A 379 66.51 43.24 -81.12
CA ALA A 379 65.49 43.78 -82.07
C ALA A 379 64.79 42.83 -83.09
N PRO A 380 63.63 43.20 -83.70
CA PRO A 380 62.61 44.23 -83.36
C PRO A 380 61.11 43.78 -83.44
N ARG A 381 60.26 44.66 -82.87
CA ARG A 381 58.79 44.89 -82.95
C ARG A 381 57.90 44.13 -83.97
N GLY A 382 56.70 43.78 -83.49
CA GLY A 382 55.44 43.73 -84.25
C GLY A 382 54.21 43.88 -83.32
N GLU A 383 53.43 44.95 -83.51
CA GLU A 383 52.06 45.19 -83.00
C GLU A 383 51.01 44.36 -83.81
N PRO A 384 49.66 44.44 -83.63
CA PRO A 384 48.77 44.84 -82.52
C PRO A 384 47.68 43.75 -82.20
N SER A 385 46.85 44.05 -81.19
CA SER A 385 45.71 43.29 -80.60
C SER A 385 44.58 42.88 -81.58
N PRO A 386 43.54 42.09 -81.20
CA PRO A 386 42.42 42.61 -80.38
C PRO A 386 41.73 41.48 -79.50
N PRO A 387 40.46 41.60 -79.01
CA PRO A 387 40.16 41.52 -77.58
C PRO A 387 39.05 40.48 -77.25
N VAL A 388 38.57 40.48 -75.99
CA VAL A 388 37.29 39.89 -75.53
C VAL A 388 37.38 38.35 -75.37
N GLU A 389 37.29 37.81 -74.16
CA GLU A 389 36.02 37.49 -73.50
C GLU A 389 36.00 37.90 -72.02
N LYS A 390 35.23 38.95 -71.74
CA LYS A 390 34.43 39.01 -70.52
C LYS A 390 33.25 38.04 -70.67
N GLU A 391 32.72 37.63 -69.53
CA GLU A 391 31.41 36.98 -69.34
C GLU A 391 31.43 35.45 -69.27
N THR A 392 31.85 34.94 -68.12
CA THR A 392 30.99 34.04 -67.36
C THR A 392 31.04 34.46 -65.90
N GLU A 393 30.31 35.53 -65.57
CA GLU A 393 29.84 35.71 -64.19
C GLU A 393 29.13 34.40 -63.80
N PRO A 394 29.44 33.80 -62.63
CA PRO A 394 28.78 32.59 -62.23
C PRO A 394 27.28 32.85 -62.13
N LEU A 395 26.51 32.05 -62.86
CA LEU A 395 25.06 31.92 -62.71
C LEU A 395 24.71 32.07 -61.23
N SER A 396 23.90 33.06 -60.90
CA SER A 396 23.39 33.30 -59.55
C SER A 396 22.95 31.99 -58.89
N LEU A 397 23.74 31.49 -57.94
CA LEU A 397 23.51 30.23 -57.21
C LEU A 397 22.34 30.33 -56.22
N LEU A 398 21.81 31.54 -56.01
CA LEU A 398 20.73 31.82 -55.07
C LEU A 398 19.40 31.84 -55.83
N ARG A 399 18.55 30.85 -55.58
CA ARG A 399 17.20 30.75 -56.14
C ARG A 399 16.16 30.73 -55.03
N CYS A 400 15.03 31.38 -55.28
CA CYS A 400 13.87 31.26 -54.38
C CYS A 400 13.29 29.84 -54.47
N PRO A 401 13.10 29.12 -53.36
CA PRO A 401 12.51 27.78 -53.38
C PRO A 401 11.02 27.77 -53.77
N LEU A 402 10.33 28.92 -53.70
CA LEU A 402 8.90 29.04 -53.98
C LEU A 402 8.60 29.32 -55.47
N CYS A 403 9.36 30.22 -56.10
CA CYS A 403 9.11 30.61 -57.50
C CYS A 403 10.27 30.35 -58.47
N LEU A 404 11.38 29.77 -57.97
CA LEU A 404 12.59 29.40 -58.73
C LEU A 404 13.30 30.54 -59.48
N LYS A 405 12.95 31.80 -59.23
CA LYS A 405 13.69 32.96 -59.75
C LYS A 405 15.08 33.03 -59.15
N GLY A 406 16.08 33.36 -59.98
CA GLY A 406 17.49 33.51 -59.58
C GLY A 406 17.82 34.95 -59.19
N PHE A 407 18.66 35.10 -58.15
CA PHE A 407 19.02 36.39 -57.55
C PHE A 407 20.52 36.51 -57.40
N ARG A 408 21.08 37.69 -57.74
CA ARG A 408 22.53 37.91 -57.76
C ARG A 408 23.15 37.99 -56.36
N ASP A 409 22.36 38.32 -55.34
CA ASP A 409 22.82 38.51 -53.95
C ASP A 409 21.76 38.06 -52.93
N PHE A 410 22.19 37.73 -51.71
CA PHE A 410 21.31 37.22 -50.65
C PHE A 410 20.28 38.26 -50.17
N GLY A 411 20.63 39.55 -50.21
CA GLY A 411 19.74 40.64 -49.80
C GLY A 411 18.51 40.75 -50.71
N THR A 412 18.70 40.70 -52.03
CA THR A 412 17.57 40.67 -52.97
C THR A 412 16.76 39.37 -52.88
N LEU A 413 17.39 38.22 -52.64
CA LEU A 413 16.66 36.96 -52.38
C LEU A 413 15.82 37.05 -51.10
N GLN A 414 16.35 37.63 -50.02
CA GLN A 414 15.67 37.72 -48.72
C GLN A 414 14.43 38.62 -48.81
N ASN A 415 14.55 39.81 -49.42
CA ASN A 415 13.41 40.69 -49.65
C ASN A 415 12.35 40.01 -50.53
N HIS A 416 12.77 39.34 -51.61
CA HIS A 416 11.85 38.61 -52.46
C HIS A 416 11.19 37.43 -51.73
N ALA A 417 11.91 36.68 -50.89
CA ALA A 417 11.34 35.58 -50.11
C ALA A 417 10.29 36.06 -49.11
N SER A 418 10.49 37.25 -48.50
CA SER A 418 9.48 37.89 -47.65
C SER A 418 8.20 38.22 -48.42
N ASP A 419 8.31 38.74 -49.65
CA ASP A 419 7.15 39.06 -50.49
C ASP A 419 6.51 37.80 -51.10
N CYS A 420 7.32 36.80 -51.48
CA CYS A 420 6.89 35.55 -52.10
C CYS A 420 6.24 34.58 -51.11
N MET A 421 6.48 34.74 -49.80
CA MET A 421 5.72 34.05 -48.74
C MET A 421 4.37 34.73 -48.44
N GLY A 422 4.17 35.98 -48.88
CA GLY A 422 2.95 36.77 -48.63
C GLY A 422 1.95 36.80 -49.78
N THR A 423 2.18 36.02 -50.83
CA THR A 423 1.27 35.88 -51.98
C THR A 423 0.80 34.42 -52.05
N GLU A 424 -0.41 34.16 -51.54
CA GLU A 424 -1.22 33.00 -51.97
C GLU A 424 -1.68 33.18 -53.42
#